data_AF-A0A971Y0E2-F1
#
_entry.id   AF-A0A971Y0E2-F1
#
_cell.length_a   1.000
_cell.length_b   1.000
_cell.length_c   1.000
_cell.angle_alpha   90.00
_cell.angle_beta   90.00
_cell.angle_gamma   90.00
#
_symmetry.space_group_name_H-M   'P 1'
#
loop_
_entity.id
_entity.type
_entity.pdbx_description
1 polymer ?
#
loop_
_entity_poly.entity_id
_entity_poly.type
_entity_poly.pdbx_seq_one_letter_code
_entity_poly.pdbx_strand_id
1 'polypeptide(L)'
;MLRRFNEHFTEWVLHACREWGFAEPAGSFYERVYARIPEGVRYLLGQGLQEGIIIPQGHRFSLKGLAANRGPFSWFSRYSAAREPSPNWEYFPHVALYSQLYTPLTSRGLALVFHDEHIDLAIYAGDRLLVYIEVKEKAEKLQALMAGIKRYQTAIDLSAPDRGNDPLRKAKCIINGRPDYFCGYAIGARFDYKVHVSNNSFRLEADVIPWM
;
A
#
# COMPACT_ATOMS: atom_id res chain seq x y z
N MET A 1 1.96 -14.03 -15.87
CA MET A 1 1.53 -12.80 -15.16
C MET A 1 2.22 -11.54 -15.68
N LEU A 2 3.55 -11.52 -15.84
CA LEU A 2 4.27 -10.33 -16.33
C LEU A 2 3.73 -9.76 -17.65
N ARG A 3 3.44 -10.62 -18.63
CA ARG A 3 2.81 -10.20 -19.89
C ARG A 3 1.50 -9.45 -19.65
N ARG A 4 0.63 -9.98 -18.77
CA ARG A 4 -0.66 -9.38 -18.46
C ARG A 4 -0.53 -8.03 -17.76
N PHE A 5 0.44 -7.90 -16.85
CA PHE A 5 0.77 -6.58 -16.29
C PHE A 5 1.23 -5.62 -17.38
N ASN A 6 2.18 -6.01 -18.23
CA ASN A 6 2.71 -5.13 -19.28
C ASN A 6 1.62 -4.69 -20.27
N GLU A 7 0.75 -5.60 -20.70
CA GLU A 7 -0.40 -5.32 -21.58
C GLU A 7 -1.32 -4.25 -20.94
N HIS A 8 -1.77 -4.50 -19.71
CA HIS A 8 -2.63 -3.55 -19.01
C HIS A 8 -1.93 -2.23 -18.67
N PHE A 9 -0.64 -2.24 -18.33
CA PHE A 9 0.10 -1.03 -18.02
C PHE A 9 0.15 -0.09 -19.23
N THR A 10 0.41 -0.62 -20.42
CA THR A 10 0.33 0.15 -21.68
C THR A 10 -1.07 0.72 -21.89
N GLU A 11 -2.12 -0.08 -21.69
CA GLU A 11 -3.51 0.40 -21.79
C GLU A 11 -3.81 1.54 -20.81
N TRP A 12 -3.37 1.43 -19.55
CA TRP A 12 -3.58 2.46 -18.54
C TRP A 12 -2.89 3.78 -18.90
N VAL A 13 -1.66 3.70 -19.41
CA VAL A 13 -0.90 4.86 -19.90
C VAL A 13 -1.62 5.52 -21.07
N LEU A 14 -2.08 4.73 -22.06
CA LEU A 14 -2.82 5.25 -23.21
C LEU A 14 -4.14 5.90 -22.81
N HIS A 15 -4.85 5.34 -21.82
CA HIS A 15 -6.05 5.95 -21.27
C HIS A 15 -5.76 7.30 -20.61
N ALA A 16 -4.70 7.39 -19.79
CA ALA A 16 -4.29 8.64 -19.15
C ALA A 16 -3.92 9.71 -20.20
N CYS A 17 -3.15 9.34 -21.23
CA CYS A 17 -2.75 10.26 -22.29
C CYS A 17 -3.97 10.78 -23.08
N ARG A 18 -4.91 9.90 -23.45
CA ARG A 18 -6.14 10.30 -24.13
C ARG A 18 -6.98 11.26 -23.27
N GLU A 19 -7.15 10.94 -21.99
CA GLU A 19 -7.93 11.78 -21.06
C GLU A 19 -7.31 13.16 -20.85
N TRP A 20 -5.98 13.26 -20.87
CA TRP A 20 -5.26 14.52 -20.58
C TRP A 20 -4.76 15.28 -21.81
N GLY A 21 -5.02 14.77 -23.02
CA GLY A 21 -4.56 15.37 -24.28
C GLY A 21 -3.04 15.32 -24.46
N PHE A 22 -2.41 14.26 -23.96
CA PHE A 22 -0.98 14.00 -24.15
C PHE A 22 -0.76 13.08 -25.35
N ALA A 23 0.41 13.20 -25.97
CA ALA A 23 0.86 12.20 -26.93
C ALA A 23 1.16 10.88 -26.21
N GLU A 24 1.17 9.78 -26.95
CA GLU A 24 1.66 8.51 -26.42
C GLU A 24 3.15 8.67 -26.01
N PRO A 25 3.55 8.20 -24.81
CA PRO A 25 4.95 8.29 -24.39
C PRO A 25 5.85 7.41 -25.24
N ALA A 26 7.10 7.86 -25.44
CA ALA A 26 8.12 7.06 -26.12
C ALA A 26 8.48 5.78 -25.33
N GLY A 27 9.09 4.80 -26.00
CA GLY A 27 9.53 3.54 -25.37
C GLY A 27 10.37 3.72 -24.09
N SER A 28 11.19 4.77 -24.04
CA SER A 28 12.01 5.12 -22.88
C SER A 28 11.19 5.41 -21.61
N PHE A 29 9.94 5.85 -21.73
CA PHE A 29 9.03 5.98 -20.59
C PHE A 29 8.80 4.62 -19.92
N TYR A 30 8.46 3.61 -20.71
CA TYR A 30 8.17 2.26 -20.23
C TYR A 30 9.42 1.59 -19.66
N GLU A 31 10.58 1.79 -20.30
CA GLU A 31 11.87 1.32 -19.79
C GLU A 31 12.18 1.88 -18.40
N ARG A 32 12.00 3.20 -18.19
CA ARG A 32 12.18 3.83 -16.87
C ARG A 32 11.25 3.24 -15.82
N VAL A 33 9.97 3.02 -16.17
CA VAL A 33 8.99 2.46 -15.25
C VAL A 33 9.36 1.02 -14.88
N TYR A 34 9.66 0.17 -15.87
CA TYR A 34 10.00 -1.23 -15.65
C TYR A 34 11.34 -1.42 -14.92
N ALA A 35 12.28 -0.49 -15.08
CA ALA A 35 13.50 -0.46 -14.28
C ALA A 35 13.23 -0.11 -12.81
N ARG A 36 12.23 0.75 -12.54
CA ARG A 36 11.88 1.15 -11.16
C ARG A 36 10.98 0.13 -10.46
N ILE A 37 10.06 -0.52 -11.17
CA ILE A 37 9.13 -1.50 -10.59
C ILE A 37 9.69 -2.92 -10.80
N PRO A 38 10.17 -3.57 -9.72
CA PRO A 38 10.81 -4.88 -9.85
C PRO A 38 9.85 -5.94 -10.40
N GLU A 39 10.43 -6.95 -11.04
CA GLU A 39 9.67 -8.02 -11.68
C GLU A 39 8.68 -8.71 -10.74
N GLY A 40 9.06 -8.98 -9.50
CA GLY A 40 8.17 -9.59 -8.50
C GLY A 40 6.91 -8.75 -8.22
N VAL A 41 7.05 -7.42 -8.16
CA VAL A 41 5.90 -6.51 -7.98
C VAL A 41 5.00 -6.55 -9.22
N ARG A 42 5.59 -6.47 -10.42
CA ARG A 42 4.83 -6.58 -11.68
C ARG A 42 4.13 -7.93 -11.83
N TYR A 43 4.75 -9.00 -11.38
CA TYR A 43 4.16 -10.34 -11.38
C TYR A 43 2.91 -10.38 -10.49
N LEU A 44 3.00 -9.89 -9.25
CA LEU A 44 1.88 -9.85 -8.30
C LEU A 44 0.73 -8.97 -8.81
N LEU A 45 1.03 -7.83 -9.43
CA LEU A 45 0.00 -7.00 -10.07
C LEU A 45 -0.67 -7.74 -11.25
N GLY A 46 0.12 -8.40 -12.10
CA GLY A 46 -0.40 -9.23 -13.19
C GLY A 46 -1.28 -10.38 -12.70
N GLN A 47 -0.94 -10.98 -11.57
CA GLN A 47 -1.74 -12.00 -10.89
C GLN A 47 -3.04 -11.41 -10.34
N GLY A 48 -2.97 -10.26 -9.64
CA GLY A 48 -4.16 -9.57 -9.12
C GLY A 48 -5.15 -9.17 -10.22
N LEU A 49 -4.65 -8.78 -11.40
CA LEU A 49 -5.47 -8.55 -12.59
C LEU A 49 -6.13 -9.84 -13.10
N GLN A 50 -5.38 -10.94 -13.14
CA GLN A 50 -5.91 -12.23 -13.58
C GLN A 50 -6.99 -12.77 -12.65
N GLU A 51 -6.82 -12.61 -11.34
CA GLU A 51 -7.76 -13.10 -10.33
C GLU A 51 -8.97 -12.16 -10.13
N GLY A 52 -9.01 -11.04 -10.84
CA GLY A 52 -10.05 -10.03 -10.70
C GLY A 52 -10.02 -9.31 -9.35
N ILE A 53 -8.87 -9.33 -8.67
CA ILE A 53 -8.63 -8.56 -7.44
C ILE A 53 -8.42 -7.09 -7.80
N ILE A 54 -7.65 -6.82 -8.85
CA ILE A 54 -7.49 -5.49 -9.43
C ILE A 54 -8.53 -5.32 -10.51
N ILE A 55 -9.36 -4.29 -10.42
CA ILE A 55 -10.45 -3.99 -11.35
C ILE A 55 -10.07 -2.71 -12.14
N PRO A 56 -9.57 -2.84 -13.39
CA PRO A 56 -9.16 -1.69 -14.19
C PRO A 56 -10.33 -0.77 -14.54
N GLN A 57 -10.10 0.54 -14.50
CA GLN A 57 -11.04 1.59 -14.90
C GLN A 57 -10.28 2.67 -15.69
N GLY A 58 -9.87 2.33 -16.92
CA GLY A 58 -8.98 3.18 -17.71
C GLY A 58 -7.60 3.29 -17.05
N HIS A 59 -7.18 4.51 -16.70
CA HIS A 59 -5.93 4.76 -15.98
C HIS A 59 -6.07 4.68 -14.44
N ARG A 60 -7.29 4.39 -13.97
CA ARG A 60 -7.66 4.24 -12.57
C ARG A 60 -7.95 2.78 -12.25
N PHE A 61 -8.10 2.45 -10.98
CA PHE A 61 -8.41 1.11 -10.52
C PHE A 61 -9.29 1.11 -9.28
N SER A 62 -10.04 0.03 -9.10
CA SER A 62 -10.62 -0.35 -7.81
C SER A 62 -10.07 -1.71 -7.39
N LEU A 63 -10.25 -2.09 -6.13
CA LEU A 63 -9.87 -3.40 -5.63
C LEU A 63 -11.11 -4.17 -5.18
N LYS A 64 -11.11 -5.47 -5.45
CA LYS A 64 -12.16 -6.39 -5.01
C LYS A 64 -12.25 -6.39 -3.48
N GLY A 65 -13.45 -6.35 -2.94
CA GLY A 65 -13.69 -6.34 -1.49
C GLY A 65 -13.67 -4.97 -0.83
N LEU A 66 -13.41 -3.89 -1.59
CA LEU A 66 -13.60 -2.54 -1.08
C LEU A 66 -15.07 -2.10 -1.12
N ALA A 67 -15.44 -1.21 -0.20
CA ALA A 67 -16.76 -0.57 -0.20
C ALA A 67 -16.96 0.28 -1.46
N ALA A 68 -18.21 0.45 -1.90
CA ALA A 68 -18.55 1.14 -3.15
C ALA A 68 -18.09 2.62 -3.22
N ASN A 69 -17.90 3.27 -2.07
CA ASN A 69 -17.41 4.65 -1.97
C ASN A 69 -15.87 4.76 -1.87
N ARG A 70 -15.14 3.65 -1.94
CA ARG A 70 -13.67 3.61 -1.84
C ARG A 70 -13.07 3.45 -3.24
N GLY A 71 -12.42 4.53 -3.70
CA GLY A 71 -11.85 4.60 -5.05
C GLY A 71 -12.82 5.20 -6.07
N PRO A 72 -12.48 5.11 -7.37
CA PRO A 72 -11.28 4.49 -7.90
C PRO A 72 -10.01 5.30 -7.58
N PHE A 73 -8.90 4.60 -7.36
CA PHE A 73 -7.57 5.17 -7.19
C PHE A 73 -6.91 5.36 -8.54
N SER A 74 -5.94 6.27 -8.66
CA SER A 74 -5.27 6.54 -9.93
C SER A 74 -3.86 5.98 -9.96
N TRP A 75 -3.50 5.24 -11.00
CA TRP A 75 -2.11 4.80 -11.21
C TRP A 75 -1.18 5.96 -11.54
N PHE A 76 -1.73 7.04 -12.09
CA PHE A 76 -0.95 8.19 -12.54
C PHE A 76 -1.55 9.51 -12.05
N SER A 77 -0.68 10.47 -11.82
CA SER A 77 -1.03 11.88 -11.73
C SER A 77 -0.65 12.59 -13.03
N ARG A 78 -1.37 13.67 -13.35
CA ARG A 78 -1.09 14.47 -14.54
C ARG A 78 0.20 15.28 -14.36
N TYR A 79 1.21 15.08 -15.21
CA TYR A 79 2.45 15.87 -15.18
C TYR A 79 2.55 16.81 -16.37
N SER A 80 1.95 17.98 -16.22
CA SER A 80 1.78 18.96 -17.31
C SER A 80 3.09 19.48 -17.90
N ALA A 81 4.16 19.60 -17.10
CA ALA A 81 5.43 20.15 -17.58
C ALA A 81 6.10 19.27 -18.63
N ALA A 82 6.13 17.95 -18.40
CA ALA A 82 6.67 16.97 -19.35
C ALA A 82 5.61 16.44 -20.33
N ARG A 83 4.32 16.79 -20.13
CA ARG A 83 3.17 16.29 -20.90
C ARG A 83 3.13 14.76 -20.99
N GLU A 84 3.42 14.09 -19.88
CA GLU A 84 3.34 12.63 -19.74
C GLU A 84 2.62 12.24 -18.43
N PRO A 85 2.12 11.00 -18.31
CA PRO A 85 1.62 10.49 -17.03
C PRO A 85 2.75 10.33 -16.00
N SER A 86 2.58 10.82 -14.78
CA SER A 86 3.51 10.58 -13.68
C SER A 86 3.00 9.44 -12.81
N PRO A 87 3.71 8.29 -12.70
CA PRO A 87 3.26 7.18 -11.89
C PRO A 87 3.17 7.54 -10.41
N ASN A 88 2.06 7.17 -9.78
CA ASN A 88 1.87 7.23 -8.34
C ASN A 88 2.56 6.01 -7.71
N TRP A 89 3.87 6.14 -7.51
CA TRP A 89 4.77 5.02 -7.23
C TRP A 89 4.40 4.17 -6.01
N GLU A 90 3.78 4.77 -4.99
CA GLU A 90 3.33 4.07 -3.79
C GLU A 90 2.28 2.99 -4.08
N TYR A 91 1.40 3.22 -5.06
CA TYR A 91 0.32 2.27 -5.34
C TYR A 91 0.82 0.94 -5.90
N PHE A 92 1.97 0.89 -6.58
CA PHE A 92 2.47 -0.37 -7.14
C PHE A 92 2.78 -1.42 -6.07
N PRO A 93 3.66 -1.16 -5.07
CA PRO A 93 3.87 -2.11 -3.99
C PRO A 93 2.65 -2.27 -3.09
N HIS A 94 1.84 -1.22 -2.87
CA HIS A 94 0.63 -1.31 -2.04
C HIS A 94 -0.38 -2.31 -2.62
N VAL A 95 -0.70 -2.15 -3.90
CA VAL A 95 -1.67 -3.00 -4.61
C VAL A 95 -1.11 -4.39 -4.88
N ALA A 96 0.21 -4.52 -5.12
CA ALA A 96 0.85 -5.82 -5.24
C ALA A 96 0.70 -6.63 -3.94
N LEU A 97 0.99 -6.00 -2.79
CA LEU A 97 0.81 -6.65 -1.49
C LEU A 97 -0.66 -6.95 -1.21
N TYR A 98 -1.58 -6.02 -1.51
CA TYR A 98 -3.01 -6.27 -1.39
C TYR A 98 -3.43 -7.52 -2.18
N SER A 99 -3.00 -7.60 -3.45
CA SER A 99 -3.33 -8.72 -4.34
C SER A 99 -2.79 -10.04 -3.81
N GLN A 100 -1.58 -10.03 -3.25
CA GLN A 100 -0.97 -11.21 -2.64
C GLN A 100 -1.75 -11.70 -1.41
N LEU A 101 -2.24 -10.78 -0.58
CA LEU A 101 -2.88 -11.10 0.70
C LEU A 101 -4.38 -11.39 0.58
N TYR A 102 -5.05 -10.85 -0.43
CA TYR A 102 -6.51 -10.86 -0.53
C TYR A 102 -7.12 -12.26 -0.43
N THR A 103 -6.74 -13.18 -1.32
CA THR A 103 -7.33 -14.53 -1.39
C THR A 103 -7.02 -15.36 -0.12
N PRO A 104 -5.76 -15.45 0.36
CA PRO A 104 -5.46 -16.15 1.60
C PRO A 104 -6.21 -15.63 2.82
N LEU A 105 -6.35 -14.31 2.98
CA LEU A 105 -7.06 -13.72 4.13
C LEU A 105 -8.57 -13.95 4.05
N THR A 106 -9.18 -13.68 2.90
CA THR A 106 -10.63 -13.84 2.72
C THR A 106 -11.07 -15.30 2.83
N SER A 107 -10.24 -16.26 2.39
CA SER A 107 -10.51 -17.69 2.59
C SER A 107 -10.57 -18.12 4.07
N ARG A 108 -10.01 -17.30 4.97
CA ARG A 108 -10.04 -17.49 6.43
C ARG A 108 -11.10 -16.62 7.12
N GLY A 109 -11.96 -15.95 6.36
CA GLY A 109 -12.96 -15.04 6.90
C GLY A 109 -12.39 -13.71 7.41
N LEU A 110 -11.15 -13.37 7.05
CA LEU A 110 -10.53 -12.08 7.41
C LEU A 110 -10.80 -11.04 6.33
N ALA A 111 -11.08 -9.81 6.74
CA ALA A 111 -11.26 -8.68 5.84
C ALA A 111 -9.93 -7.94 5.66
N LEU A 112 -9.58 -7.63 4.40
CA LEU A 112 -8.41 -6.82 4.04
C LEU A 112 -8.90 -5.46 3.51
N VAL A 113 -8.57 -4.40 4.24
CA VAL A 113 -8.93 -3.02 3.92
C VAL A 113 -7.73 -2.29 3.33
N PHE A 114 -7.95 -1.58 2.23
CA PHE A 114 -6.96 -0.74 1.57
C PHE A 114 -7.11 0.72 2.03
N HIS A 115 -6.01 1.37 2.39
CA HIS A 115 -5.93 2.75 2.87
C HIS A 115 -6.87 3.03 4.04
N ASP A 116 -6.66 2.37 5.17
CA ASP A 116 -7.49 2.53 6.35
C ASP A 116 -6.98 3.68 7.24
N GLU A 117 -7.75 4.77 7.31
CA GLU A 117 -7.34 6.04 7.93
C GLU A 117 -5.98 6.57 7.42
N HIS A 118 -4.94 6.35 8.21
CA HIS A 118 -3.55 6.73 7.93
C HIS A 118 -2.64 5.51 7.85
N ILE A 119 -3.17 4.32 7.57
CA ILE A 119 -2.43 3.08 7.38
C ILE A 119 -2.66 2.57 5.97
N ASP A 120 -1.61 2.02 5.34
CA ASP A 120 -1.67 1.60 3.95
C ASP A 120 -2.60 0.38 3.77
N LEU A 121 -2.51 -0.65 4.62
CA LEU A 121 -3.43 -1.78 4.66
C LEU A 121 -3.80 -2.18 6.10
N ALA A 122 -5.03 -2.66 6.29
CA ALA A 122 -5.48 -3.18 7.58
C ALA A 122 -6.18 -4.54 7.44
N ILE A 123 -6.00 -5.42 8.43
CA ILE A 123 -6.63 -6.75 8.49
C ILE A 123 -7.56 -6.83 9.69
N TYR A 124 -8.78 -7.29 9.46
CA TYR A 124 -9.84 -7.41 10.47
C TYR A 124 -10.39 -8.83 10.57
N ALA A 125 -10.79 -9.21 11.79
CA ALA A 125 -11.69 -10.33 12.06
C ALA A 125 -13.01 -9.78 12.63
N GLY A 126 -14.03 -9.65 11.79
CA GLY A 126 -15.23 -8.91 12.17
C GLY A 126 -14.92 -7.41 12.35
N ASP A 127 -15.24 -6.88 13.52
CA ASP A 127 -14.93 -5.50 13.95
C ASP A 127 -13.55 -5.35 14.60
N ARG A 128 -12.91 -6.47 14.97
CA ARG A 128 -11.60 -6.46 15.62
C ARG A 128 -10.48 -6.25 14.61
N LEU A 129 -9.74 -5.15 14.78
CA LEU A 129 -8.50 -4.90 14.08
C LEU A 129 -7.42 -5.88 14.55
N LEU A 130 -6.84 -6.64 13.62
CA LEU A 130 -5.75 -7.57 13.89
C LEU A 130 -4.39 -6.99 13.51
N VAL A 131 -4.27 -6.43 12.31
CA VAL A 131 -2.97 -6.02 11.77
C VAL A 131 -3.09 -4.67 11.08
N TYR A 132 -2.17 -3.76 11.40
CA TYR A 132 -1.84 -2.64 10.52
C TYR A 132 -0.58 -2.97 9.71
N ILE A 133 -0.61 -2.71 8.42
CA ILE A 133 0.50 -2.95 7.51
C ILE A 133 0.87 -1.65 6.80
N GLU A 134 2.13 -1.28 6.93
CA GLU A 134 2.67 -0.07 6.33
C GLU A 134 3.68 -0.39 5.25
N VAL A 135 3.48 0.17 4.06
CA VAL A 135 4.09 -0.30 2.82
C VAL A 135 4.94 0.82 2.22
N LYS A 136 6.24 0.57 2.06
CA LYS A 136 7.18 1.50 1.42
C LYS A 136 7.84 0.87 0.20
N GLU A 137 8.21 1.69 -0.79
CA GLU A 137 8.99 1.19 -1.94
C GLU A 137 10.37 0.64 -1.51
N LYS A 138 11.00 1.26 -0.49
CA LYS A 138 12.39 1.02 -0.10
C LYS A 138 12.53 0.61 1.37
N ALA A 139 13.38 -0.37 1.63
CA ALA A 139 13.62 -0.89 2.98
C ALA A 139 14.20 0.18 3.93
N GLU A 140 15.06 1.08 3.46
CA GLU A 140 15.66 2.12 4.29
C GLU A 140 14.61 3.13 4.77
N LYS A 141 13.62 3.45 3.92
CA LYS A 141 12.49 4.31 4.29
C LYS A 141 11.61 3.66 5.35
N LEU A 142 11.40 2.36 5.22
CA LEU A 142 10.67 1.59 6.22
C LEU A 142 11.42 1.51 7.55
N GLN A 143 12.72 1.23 7.53
CA GLN A 143 13.56 1.21 8.73
C GLN A 143 13.55 2.58 9.45
N ALA A 144 13.66 3.68 8.69
CA ALA A 144 13.58 5.02 9.24
C ALA A 144 12.21 5.30 9.89
N LEU A 145 11.12 4.87 9.24
CA LEU A 145 9.78 4.96 9.81
C LEU A 145 9.67 4.15 11.11
N MET A 146 10.12 2.90 11.12
CA MET A 146 10.08 2.03 12.30
C MET A 146 10.89 2.62 13.46
N ALA A 147 12.08 3.14 13.19
CA ALA A 147 12.90 3.82 14.18
C ALA A 147 12.20 5.08 14.72
N GLY A 148 11.51 5.84 13.86
CA GLY A 148 10.70 6.98 14.24
C GLY A 148 9.53 6.60 15.15
N ILE A 149 8.76 5.56 14.78
CA ILE A 149 7.60 5.07 15.56
C ILE A 149 8.06 4.62 16.95
N LYS A 150 9.19 3.89 17.03
CA LYS A 150 9.72 3.35 18.30
C LYS A 150 10.07 4.43 19.33
N ARG A 151 10.32 5.69 18.90
CA ARG A 151 10.57 6.83 19.80
C ARG A 151 9.33 7.23 20.61
N TYR A 152 8.14 6.84 20.16
CA TYR A 152 6.85 7.17 20.79
C TYR A 152 6.31 6.05 21.70
N GLN A 153 7.06 4.96 21.90
CA GLN A 153 6.59 3.79 22.67
C GLN A 153 6.31 4.10 24.14
N THR A 154 7.08 5.00 24.77
CA THR A 154 6.97 5.26 26.21
C THR A 154 5.81 6.17 26.57
N ALA A 155 5.50 7.15 25.72
CA ALA A 155 4.34 8.03 25.86
C ALA A 155 4.06 8.76 24.52
N ILE A 156 2.78 8.91 24.19
CA ILE A 156 2.31 9.70 23.05
C ILE A 156 1.39 10.81 23.53
N ASP A 157 1.63 12.03 23.04
CA ASP A 157 0.63 13.10 23.07
C ASP A 157 -0.31 12.95 21.86
N LEU A 158 -1.51 12.44 22.11
CA LEU A 158 -2.52 12.24 21.08
C LEU A 158 -3.04 13.57 20.49
N SER A 159 -2.90 14.67 21.23
CA SER A 159 -3.35 16.01 20.82
C SER A 159 -2.33 16.75 19.94
N ALA A 160 -1.06 16.34 19.97
CA ALA A 160 0.01 17.00 19.22
C ALA A 160 -0.26 16.96 17.70
N PRO A 161 -0.05 18.04 16.94
CA PRO A 161 -0.22 18.00 15.48
C PRO A 161 0.80 17.05 14.83
N ASP A 162 0.33 16.19 13.92
CA ASP A 162 1.18 15.17 13.27
C ASP A 162 1.34 15.37 11.74
N ARG A 163 0.84 16.48 11.20
CA ARG A 163 1.02 16.82 9.78
C ARG A 163 2.52 16.94 9.47
N GLY A 164 3.00 16.18 8.48
CA GLY A 164 4.44 16.08 8.15
C GLY A 164 5.27 15.18 9.09
N ASN A 165 4.69 14.65 10.16
CA ASN A 165 5.33 13.69 11.06
C ASN A 165 4.70 12.31 10.90
N ASP A 166 5.09 11.61 9.84
CA ASP A 166 4.58 10.27 9.52
C ASP A 166 4.73 9.30 10.71
N PRO A 167 5.90 9.22 11.40
CA PRO A 167 6.04 8.37 12.57
C PRO A 167 5.04 8.64 13.71
N LEU A 168 4.82 9.90 14.08
CA LEU A 168 3.83 10.24 15.12
C LEU A 168 2.43 9.83 14.69
N ARG A 169 2.07 10.06 13.41
CA ARG A 169 0.75 9.69 12.90
C ARG A 169 0.51 8.19 12.99
N LYS A 170 1.48 7.36 12.59
CA LYS A 170 1.36 5.89 12.74
C LYS A 170 1.30 5.47 14.20
N ALA A 171 2.09 6.11 15.07
CA ALA A 171 2.08 5.80 16.50
C ALA A 171 0.71 6.10 17.14
N LYS A 172 0.05 7.19 16.74
CA LYS A 172 -1.34 7.47 17.13
C LYS A 172 -2.33 6.44 16.60
N CYS A 173 -2.20 6.00 15.35
CA CYS A 173 -3.02 4.90 14.81
C CYS A 173 -2.86 3.63 15.67
N ILE A 174 -1.64 3.27 16.07
CA ILE A 174 -1.40 2.11 16.95
C ILE A 174 -2.14 2.26 18.30
N ILE A 175 -2.08 3.43 18.94
CA ILE A 175 -2.79 3.66 20.22
C ILE A 175 -4.31 3.62 20.05
N ASN A 176 -4.82 4.27 19.00
CA ASN A 176 -6.26 4.41 18.79
C ASN A 176 -6.89 3.09 18.30
N GLY A 177 -6.27 2.45 17.31
CA GLY A 177 -6.76 1.23 16.70
C GLY A 177 -6.48 -0.03 17.53
N ARG A 178 -5.44 -0.01 18.37
CA ARG A 178 -5.01 -1.15 19.22
C ARG A 178 -4.92 -2.47 18.44
N PRO A 179 -4.21 -2.52 17.29
CA PRO A 179 -4.05 -3.77 16.54
C PRO A 179 -3.32 -4.81 17.40
N ASP A 180 -3.52 -6.09 17.12
CA ASP A 180 -2.71 -7.16 17.71
C ASP A 180 -1.26 -7.11 17.16
N TYR A 181 -1.10 -6.73 15.90
CA TYR A 181 0.17 -6.68 15.18
C TYR A 181 0.36 -5.40 14.35
N PHE A 182 1.62 -5.02 14.16
CA PHE A 182 2.05 -4.00 13.21
C PHE A 182 3.11 -4.59 12.29
N CYS A 183 2.89 -4.50 10.97
CA CYS A 183 3.80 -4.98 9.95
C CYS A 183 4.36 -3.81 9.14
N GLY A 184 5.68 -3.71 9.09
CA GLY A 184 6.35 -2.93 8.07
C GLY A 184 6.66 -3.81 6.86
N TYR A 185 6.20 -3.42 5.67
CA TYR A 185 6.55 -4.07 4.41
C TYR A 185 7.27 -3.11 3.46
N ALA A 186 8.34 -3.59 2.83
CA ALA A 186 8.93 -2.97 1.67
C ALA A 186 9.32 -4.03 0.64
N ILE A 187 9.64 -3.60 -0.58
CA ILE A 187 10.13 -4.53 -1.60
C ILE A 187 11.41 -5.21 -1.07
N GLY A 188 11.35 -6.53 -0.85
CA GLY A 188 12.46 -7.33 -0.34
C GLY A 188 12.70 -7.25 1.17
N ALA A 189 11.83 -6.60 1.94
CA ALA A 189 11.97 -6.50 3.40
C ALA A 189 10.62 -6.54 4.12
N ARG A 190 10.58 -7.19 5.28
CA ARG A 190 9.40 -7.27 6.15
C ARG A 190 9.84 -7.22 7.61
N PHE A 191 9.11 -6.46 8.43
CA PHE A 191 9.32 -6.33 9.87
C PHE A 191 7.99 -6.48 10.59
N ASP A 192 7.80 -7.61 11.26
CA ASP A 192 6.58 -7.92 11.98
C ASP A 192 6.77 -7.65 13.48
N TYR A 193 5.74 -7.10 14.10
CA TYR A 193 5.73 -6.79 15.52
C TYR A 193 4.39 -7.14 16.15
N LYS A 194 4.43 -7.80 17.30
CA LYS A 194 3.29 -7.84 18.22
C LYS A 194 3.19 -6.50 18.95
N VAL A 195 1.97 -6.02 19.09
CA VAL A 195 1.66 -4.73 19.68
C VAL A 195 1.07 -4.92 21.06
N HIS A 196 1.63 -4.23 22.06
CA HIS A 196 1.07 -4.17 23.40
C HIS A 196 0.73 -2.72 23.72
N VAL A 197 -0.56 -2.38 23.86
CA VAL A 197 -1.00 -1.01 24.18
C VAL A 197 -1.40 -0.88 25.65
N SER A 198 -0.92 0.17 26.33
CA SER A 198 -1.29 0.51 27.70
C SER A 198 -1.47 2.02 27.84
N ASN A 199 -2.70 2.49 28.11
CA ASN A 199 -3.03 3.92 28.12
C ASN A 199 -2.55 4.62 26.84
N ASN A 200 -1.67 5.62 26.96
CA ASN A 200 -1.09 6.39 25.85
C ASN A 200 0.33 5.91 25.50
N SER A 201 0.68 4.66 25.81
CA SER A 201 1.96 4.05 25.47
C SER A 201 1.73 2.71 24.76
N PHE A 202 2.74 2.27 24.02
CA PHE A 202 2.70 0.99 23.33
C PHE A 202 4.09 0.37 23.24
N ARG A 203 4.16 -0.94 23.03
CA ARG A 203 5.41 -1.66 22.76
C ARG A 203 5.28 -2.47 21.49
N LEU A 204 6.28 -2.36 20.63
CA LEU A 204 6.49 -3.21 19.47
C LEU A 204 7.52 -4.26 19.82
N GLU A 205 7.06 -5.50 19.94
CA GLU A 205 7.90 -6.67 20.20
C GLU A 205 8.03 -7.46 18.91
N ALA A 206 9.26 -7.76 18.48
CA ALA A 206 9.45 -8.53 17.25
C ALA A 206 8.79 -9.90 17.40
N ASP A 207 7.87 -10.22 16.49
CA ASP A 207 7.08 -11.45 16.49
C ASP A 207 6.62 -11.72 15.05
N VAL A 208 6.19 -12.94 14.74
CA VAL A 208 5.70 -13.30 13.41
C VAL A 208 4.17 -13.26 13.39
N ILE A 209 3.58 -12.69 12.34
CA ILE A 209 2.14 -12.75 12.14
C ILE A 209 1.80 -14.19 11.68
N PRO A 210 1.10 -15.01 12.49
CA PRO A 210 1.06 -16.47 12.29
C PRO A 210 0.40 -16.92 10.99
N TRP A 211 -0.39 -16.04 10.36
CA TRP A 211 -1.23 -16.33 9.21
C TRP A 211 -0.89 -15.49 7.97
N MET A 212 0.18 -14.69 8.00
CA MET A 212 0.63 -13.89 6.85
C MET A 212 1.97 -14.37 6.32
#